data_AF-A0AA38M7A4-F1
#
_entry.id   AF-A0AA38M7A4-F1
#
_cell.length_a   1.000
_cell.length_b   1.000
_cell.length_c   1.000
_cell.angle_alpha   90.00
_cell.angle_beta   90.00
_cell.angle_gamma   90.00
#
_symmetry.space_group_name_H-M   'P 1'
#
loop_
_entity.id
_entity.type
_entity.pdbx_description
1 polymer ?
#
loop_
_entity_poly.entity_id
_entity_poly.type
_entity_poly.pdbx_seq_one_letter_code
_entity_poly.pdbx_strand_id
1 'polypeptide(L)'
;MESLTIISILFYLSTVFVGKSFSTGVQTCYYCWWKCEEPLEIRDCANDFQDFRCYASHAITPNGTYQEFKGCVLSNDEYWHTRCDTLNYQPDSGCYMCDDDLCNWH
;
A
#
# COMPACT_ATOMS: atom_id res chain seq x y z
N MET A 1 -7.20 -60.39 34.86
CA MET A 1 -7.96 -59.37 34.10
C MET A 1 -7.72 -58.04 34.77
N GLU A 2 -7.75 -56.96 33.99
CA GLU A 2 -7.26 -55.59 34.26
C GLU A 2 -5.78 -55.38 33.89
N SER A 3 -5.37 -54.45 33.03
CA SER A 3 -6.00 -53.82 31.86
C SER A 3 -4.82 -53.25 31.06
N LEU A 4 -4.45 -53.88 29.94
CA LEU A 4 -3.40 -53.45 29.01
C LEU A 4 -4.05 -52.72 27.85
N THR A 5 -4.09 -51.39 27.92
CA THR A 5 -4.32 -50.40 26.84
C THR A 5 -4.47 -49.07 27.57
N ILE A 6 -3.55 -48.12 27.46
CA ILE A 6 -3.58 -47.03 26.48
C ILE A 6 -2.14 -46.50 26.38
N ILE A 7 -1.32 -47.17 25.56
CA ILE A 7 -0.21 -46.53 24.85
C ILE A 7 -0.82 -46.13 23.51
N SER A 8 -1.35 -44.92 23.40
CA SER A 8 -1.65 -44.21 22.15
C SER A 8 -2.41 -42.96 22.53
N ILE A 9 -1.74 -41.82 22.49
CA ILE A 9 -2.20 -40.51 21.99
C ILE A 9 -1.00 -39.57 22.26
N LEU A 10 0.09 -39.87 21.53
CA LEU A 10 1.26 -39.01 21.35
C LEU A 10 1.05 -38.19 20.07
N PHE A 11 -0.11 -37.59 19.85
CA PHE A 11 -0.38 -36.80 18.64
C PHE A 11 -1.50 -35.81 18.91
N TYR A 12 -1.24 -34.78 19.72
CA TYR A 12 -2.13 -33.61 19.76
C TYR A 12 -1.31 -32.35 19.51
N LEU A 13 -1.63 -31.73 18.37
CA LEU A 13 -1.48 -30.32 18.06
C LEU A 13 -0.05 -29.79 17.88
N SER A 14 0.63 -30.26 16.84
CA SER A 14 1.45 -29.35 16.04
C SER A 14 0.51 -28.44 15.25
N THR A 15 0.02 -27.37 15.88
CA THR A 15 -0.59 -26.25 15.15
C THR A 15 0.47 -25.67 14.23
N VAL A 16 0.37 -25.97 12.95
CA VAL A 16 1.07 -25.24 11.89
C VAL A 16 0.55 -23.81 11.96
N PHE A 17 1.26 -22.94 12.68
CA PHE A 17 1.10 -21.51 12.52
C PHE A 17 1.57 -21.19 11.10
N VAL A 18 0.63 -21.23 10.15
CA VAL A 18 0.79 -20.50 8.89
C VAL A 18 0.84 -19.04 9.33
N GLY A 19 2.05 -18.55 9.55
CA GLY A 19 2.28 -17.13 9.79
C GLY A 19 1.77 -16.41 8.54
N LYS A 20 0.58 -15.83 8.63
CA LYS A 20 0.20 -14.75 7.73
C LYS A 20 1.30 -13.72 7.89
N SER A 21 2.10 -13.53 6.85
CA SER A 21 2.99 -12.40 6.74
C SER A 21 2.12 -11.16 6.98
N PHE A 22 2.33 -10.49 8.12
CA PHE A 22 1.69 -9.21 8.36
C PHE A 22 2.36 -8.24 7.39
N SER A 23 1.75 -8.04 6.22
CA SER A 23 2.05 -6.86 5.41
C SER A 23 1.74 -5.65 6.28
N THR A 24 2.75 -4.84 6.57
CA THR A 24 2.62 -3.62 7.37
C THR A 24 2.28 -2.39 6.53
N GLY A 25 2.04 -2.56 5.23
CA GLY A 25 1.77 -1.49 4.27
C GLY A 25 0.31 -1.42 3.84
N VAL A 26 0.00 -0.38 3.05
CA VAL A 26 -1.35 -0.18 2.49
C VAL A 26 -1.71 -1.30 1.51
N GLN A 27 -2.98 -1.71 1.52
CA GLN A 27 -3.53 -2.72 0.63
C GLN A 27 -4.26 -2.09 -0.55
N THR A 28 -4.86 -0.90 -0.36
CA THR A 28 -5.65 -0.23 -1.39
C THR A 28 -5.44 1.27 -1.38
N CYS A 29 -5.40 1.86 -2.57
CA CYS A 29 -5.30 3.31 -2.76
C CYS A 29 -6.26 3.77 -3.86
N TYR A 30 -6.61 5.06 -3.85
CA TYR A 30 -7.20 5.69 -5.02
C TYR A 30 -6.18 5.75 -6.16
N TYR A 31 -6.68 5.70 -7.39
CA TYR A 31 -5.89 5.67 -8.60
C TYR A 31 -6.46 6.62 -9.67
N CYS A 32 -5.56 7.35 -10.31
CA CYS A 32 -5.85 8.14 -11.52
C CYS A 32 -4.55 8.53 -12.20
N TRP A 33 -4.64 8.86 -13.48
CA TRP A 33 -3.50 9.24 -14.30
C TRP A 33 -3.81 10.52 -15.09
N TRP A 34 -3.02 11.57 -14.87
CA TRP A 34 -3.20 12.95 -15.35
C TRP A 34 -4.42 13.71 -14.81
N LYS A 35 -5.57 13.06 -14.70
CA LYS A 35 -6.83 13.68 -14.28
C LYS A 35 -7.64 12.71 -13.43
N CYS A 36 -8.08 13.16 -12.27
CA CYS A 36 -8.87 12.37 -11.34
C CYS A 36 -10.32 12.82 -11.45
N GLU A 37 -11.14 12.00 -12.11
CA GLU A 37 -12.57 12.25 -12.25
C GLU A 37 -13.33 11.49 -11.16
N GLU A 38 -14.36 12.11 -10.61
CA GLU A 38 -15.20 11.47 -9.61
C GLU A 38 -16.23 10.53 -10.29
N PRO A 39 -16.44 9.31 -9.78
CA PRO A 39 -15.81 8.72 -8.60
C PRO A 39 -14.39 8.21 -8.85
N LEU A 40 -13.49 8.43 -7.88
CA LEU A 40 -12.12 7.93 -7.95
C LEU A 40 -12.07 6.39 -8.08
N GLU A 41 -11.21 5.91 -8.99
CA GLU A 41 -10.93 4.48 -9.14
C GLU A 41 -10.17 3.98 -7.90
N ILE A 42 -10.55 2.83 -7.34
CA ILE A 42 -9.83 2.16 -6.26
C ILE A 42 -9.03 1.01 -6.86
N ARG A 43 -7.75 0.89 -6.49
CA ARG A 43 -6.89 -0.22 -6.90
C ARG A 43 -6.18 -0.86 -5.72
N ASP A 44 -6.04 -2.18 -5.81
CA ASP A 44 -5.21 -2.97 -4.90
C ASP A 44 -3.73 -2.67 -5.16
N CYS A 45 -2.98 -2.45 -4.08
CA CYS A 45 -1.53 -2.46 -4.11
C CYS A 45 -1.04 -3.92 -4.18
N ALA A 46 0.04 -4.19 -4.92
CA ALA A 46 0.47 -5.57 -5.17
C ALA A 46 0.79 -6.30 -3.85
N ASN A 47 0.33 -7.55 -3.73
CA ASN A 47 0.40 -8.31 -2.48
C ASN A 47 1.51 -9.37 -2.51
N ASP A 48 2.43 -9.29 -1.54
CA ASP A 48 2.59 -10.30 -0.47
C ASP A 48 3.92 -10.11 0.31
N PHE A 49 4.86 -9.32 -0.20
CA PHE A 49 6.18 -9.14 0.44
C PHE A 49 6.77 -7.73 0.33
N GLN A 50 5.99 -6.77 -0.16
CA GLN A 50 6.45 -5.40 -0.36
C GLN A 50 5.61 -4.45 0.49
N ASP A 51 6.28 -3.44 1.03
CA ASP A 51 5.67 -2.37 1.79
C ASP A 51 5.30 -1.25 0.83
N PHE A 52 4.01 -0.92 0.78
CA PHE A 52 3.46 0.12 -0.10
C PHE A 52 2.89 1.27 0.74
N ARG A 53 2.85 2.45 0.12
CA ARG A 53 2.19 3.67 0.61
C ARG A 53 1.27 4.20 -0.46
N CYS A 54 0.20 4.88 -0.06
CA CYS A 54 -0.60 5.62 -1.01
C CYS A 54 0.08 6.94 -1.36
N TYR A 55 0.03 7.29 -2.64
CA TYR A 55 0.62 8.47 -3.23
C TYR A 55 -0.48 9.32 -3.88
N ALA A 56 -0.41 10.63 -3.68
CA ALA A 56 -1.14 11.64 -4.45
C ALA A 56 -0.19 12.77 -4.82
N SER A 57 -0.31 13.30 -6.03
CA SER A 57 0.40 14.51 -6.42
C SER A 57 -0.37 15.31 -7.43
N HIS A 58 -0.11 16.61 -7.45
CA HIS A 58 -0.54 17.50 -8.50
C HIS A 58 0.61 18.42 -8.93
N ALA A 59 0.59 18.84 -10.20
CA ALA A 59 1.54 19.78 -10.75
C ALA A 59 0.94 20.57 -11.92
N ILE A 60 1.47 21.77 -12.14
CA ILE A 60 1.18 22.55 -13.35
C ILE A 60 2.37 22.44 -14.29
N THR A 61 2.15 21.91 -15.49
CA THR A 61 3.19 21.83 -16.53
C THR A 61 3.64 23.21 -17.00
N PRO A 62 4.80 23.33 -17.68
CA PRO A 62 5.22 24.58 -18.32
C PRO A 62 4.20 25.19 -19.29
N ASN A 63 3.29 24.37 -19.82
CA ASN A 63 2.21 24.80 -20.72
C ASN A 63 0.91 25.19 -19.96
N GLY A 64 0.95 25.27 -18.62
CA GLY A 64 -0.20 25.63 -17.79
C GLY A 64 -1.24 24.52 -17.61
N THR A 65 -0.93 23.28 -18.03
CA THR A 65 -1.84 22.14 -17.84
C THR A 65 -1.69 21.57 -16.43
N TYR A 66 -2.79 21.53 -15.68
CA TYR A 66 -2.88 20.83 -14.40
C TYR A 66 -2.85 19.32 -14.61
N GLN A 67 -2.07 18.63 -13.79
CA GLN A 67 -1.90 17.19 -13.82
C GLN A 67 -2.00 16.65 -12.42
N GLU A 68 -2.72 15.55 -12.26
CA GLU A 68 -2.92 14.87 -10.98
C GLU A 68 -2.68 13.37 -11.13
N PHE A 69 -2.05 12.78 -10.12
CA PHE A 69 -1.70 11.37 -10.07
C PHE A 69 -2.01 10.81 -8.70
N LYS A 70 -2.66 9.64 -8.67
CA LYS A 70 -2.88 8.87 -7.45
C LYS A 70 -2.53 7.40 -7.70
N GLY A 71 -1.99 6.71 -6.69
CA GLY A 71 -1.72 5.28 -6.78
C GLY A 71 -0.92 4.73 -5.61
N CYS A 72 -0.47 3.49 -5.74
CA CYS A 72 0.42 2.82 -4.80
C CYS A 72 1.89 3.04 -5.21
N VAL A 73 2.76 3.31 -4.25
CA VAL A 73 4.21 3.38 -4.45
C VAL A 73 4.92 2.58 -3.37
N LEU A 74 6.10 2.04 -3.68
CA LEU A 74 6.89 1.30 -2.70
C LEU A 74 7.41 2.24 -1.60
N SER A 75 7.25 1.84 -0.34
CA SER A 75 7.69 2.62 0.82
C SER A 75 9.17 2.94 0.83
N ASN A 76 9.99 2.10 0.19
CA ASN A 76 11.45 2.22 0.15
C ASN A 76 12.00 2.73 -1.21
N ASP A 77 11.13 3.15 -2.14
CA ASP A 77 11.58 3.62 -3.45
C ASP A 77 11.99 5.11 -3.40
N GLU A 78 13.31 5.34 -3.35
CA GLU A 78 13.91 6.68 -3.31
C GLU A 78 13.46 7.61 -4.45
N TYR A 79 13.10 7.07 -5.62
CA TYR A 79 12.60 7.87 -6.73
C TYR A 79 11.30 8.58 -6.35
N TRP A 80 10.36 7.86 -5.74
CA TRP A 80 9.06 8.42 -5.34
C TRP A 80 9.20 9.43 -4.21
N HIS A 81 10.07 9.17 -3.23
CA HIS A 81 10.38 10.14 -2.16
C HIS A 81 10.98 11.43 -2.72
N THR A 82 12.04 11.31 -3.52
CA THR A 82 12.73 12.48 -4.11
C THR A 82 11.80 13.28 -5.02
N ARG A 83 10.97 12.59 -5.81
CA ARG A 83 9.97 13.24 -6.66
C ARG A 83 8.94 13.99 -5.83
N CYS A 84 8.46 13.39 -4.74
CA CYS A 84 7.49 13.99 -3.84
C CYS A 84 8.04 15.26 -3.19
N ASP A 85 9.25 15.18 -2.65
CA ASP A 85 9.96 16.32 -2.07
C ASP A 85 10.12 17.44 -3.11
N THR A 86 10.58 17.09 -4.32
CA THR A 86 10.78 18.05 -5.41
C THR A 86 9.49 18.78 -5.78
N LEU A 87 8.37 18.08 -5.88
CA LEU A 87 7.07 18.69 -6.17
C LEU A 87 6.62 19.64 -5.05
N ASN A 88 6.88 19.29 -3.79
CA ASN A 88 6.55 20.13 -2.65
C ASN A 88 7.38 21.43 -2.55
N TYR A 89 8.50 21.53 -3.27
CA TYR A 89 9.27 22.78 -3.40
C TYR A 89 8.86 23.65 -4.59
N GLN A 90 8.03 23.12 -5.50
CA GLN A 90 7.58 23.86 -6.68
C GLN A 90 6.32 24.67 -6.34
N PRO A 91 6.22 25.93 -6.82
CA PRO A 91 4.98 26.69 -6.69
C PRO A 91 3.84 25.97 -7.42
N ASP A 92 2.64 26.04 -6.86
CA ASP A 92 1.41 25.48 -7.41
C ASP A 92 1.45 23.96 -7.70
N SER A 93 2.35 23.25 -7.03
CA SER A 93 2.49 21.81 -7.07
C SER A 93 2.48 21.24 -5.66
N GLY A 94 2.16 19.96 -5.54
CA GLY A 94 2.10 19.29 -4.25
C GLY A 94 2.17 17.79 -4.39
N CYS A 95 2.67 17.16 -3.35
CA CYS A 95 2.72 15.72 -3.23
C CYS A 95 2.47 15.28 -1.78
N TYR A 96 1.71 14.21 -1.65
CA TYR A 96 1.28 13.63 -0.39
C TYR A 96 1.47 12.11 -0.43
N MET A 97 2.05 11.56 0.63
CA MET A 97 2.23 10.12 0.83
C MET A 97 1.73 9.73 2.22
N CYS A 98 1.05 8.60 2.31
CA CYS A 98 0.40 8.18 3.55
C CYS A 98 0.29 6.65 3.66
N ASP A 99 0.08 6.17 4.90
CA ASP A 99 0.28 4.78 5.31
C ASP A 99 -1.04 4.04 5.66
N ASP A 100 -2.18 4.67 5.39
CA ASP A 100 -3.52 4.10 5.62
C ASP A 100 -4.22 3.77 4.28
N ASP A 101 -5.11 2.79 4.27
CA ASP A 101 -5.88 2.47 3.06
C ASP A 101 -6.72 3.68 2.62
N LEU A 102 -6.72 3.96 1.31
CA LEU A 102 -7.50 5.03 0.68
C LEU A 102 -7.22 6.43 1.26
N CYS A 103 -6.06 6.65 1.88
CA CYS A 103 -5.71 7.94 2.48
C CYS A 103 -5.34 9.03 1.47
N ASN A 104 -5.12 8.67 0.20
CA ASN A 104 -4.71 9.59 -0.87
C ASN A 104 -5.90 10.26 -1.60
N TRP A 105 -6.95 10.62 -0.88
CA TRP A 105 -8.12 11.30 -1.43
C TRP A 105 -7.85 12.78 -1.79
N HIS A 106 -6.80 13.37 -1.20
CA HIS A 106 -6.34 14.75 -1.43
C HIS A 106 -5.68 15.01 -2.78
#